data_AF-A0A537TJ09-F1
#
_entry.id   AF-A0A537TJ09-F1
#
_cell.length_a   1.000
_cell.length_b   1.000
_cell.length_c   1.000
_cell.angle_alpha   90.00
_cell.angle_beta   90.00
_cell.angle_gamma   90.00
#
_symmetry.space_group_name_H-M   'P 1'
#
loop_
_entity.id
_entity.type
_entity.pdbx_description
1 polymer ?
#
loop_
_entity_poly.entity_id
_entity_poly.type
_entity_poly.pdbx_seq_one_letter_code
_entity_poly.pdbx_strand_id
1 'polypeptide(L)'
;MIALVESRGVAIRFQEDFAQLWKKRAVEPTGRVPSDPIRVGDTEVGTWFSPKRGEKLAHEIGHRIAGATQRVRVASPVITSGPILGTLAEVAADGRVDLTGVVDATQIAEVLEQW
;
A
#
# COMPACT_ATOMS: atom_id res chain seq x y z
N MET A 1 -8.42 -0.67 10.47
CA MET A 1 -9.21 0.44 9.88
C MET A 1 -10.04 -0.14 8.76
N ILE A 2 -11.33 0.17 8.70
CA ILE A 2 -12.23 -0.20 7.60
C ILE A 2 -12.81 1.10 7.05
N ALA A 3 -12.81 1.25 5.72
CA ALA A 3 -13.42 2.39 5.04
C ALA A 3 -14.63 1.90 4.23
N LEU A 4 -15.73 2.65 4.28
CA LEU A 4 -16.90 2.44 3.43
C LEU A 4 -16.82 3.46 2.29
N VAL A 5 -16.88 2.97 1.05
CA VAL A 5 -16.74 3.80 -0.15
C VAL A 5 -17.91 3.53 -1.09
N GLU A 6 -18.75 4.54 -1.28
CA GLU A 6 -19.87 4.49 -2.23
C GLU A 6 -19.38 4.84 -3.64
N SER A 7 -18.82 3.86 -4.35
CA SER A 7 -18.38 4.04 -5.74
C SER A 7 -18.57 2.78 -6.56
N ARG A 8 -19.39 2.89 -7.62
CA ARG A 8 -19.56 1.82 -8.61
C ARG A 8 -18.24 1.45 -9.28
N GLY A 9 -17.39 2.43 -9.58
CA GLY A 9 -16.10 2.18 -10.21
C GLY A 9 -15.19 1.33 -9.31
N VAL A 10 -15.10 1.68 -8.02
CA VAL A 10 -14.31 0.90 -7.04
C VAL A 10 -14.91 -0.50 -6.87
N ALA A 11 -16.24 -0.61 -6.75
CA ALA A 11 -16.91 -1.90 -6.62
C ALA A 11 -16.64 -2.84 -7.82
N ILE A 12 -16.62 -2.31 -9.05
CA ILE A 12 -16.27 -3.08 -10.25
C ILE A 12 -14.84 -3.65 -10.16
N ARG A 13 -13.86 -2.87 -9.70
CA ARG A 13 -12.47 -3.33 -9.56
C ARG A 13 -12.34 -4.46 -8.54
N PHE A 14 -13.05 -4.38 -7.42
CA PHE A 14 -13.13 -5.49 -6.45
C PHE A 14 -13.82 -6.72 -7.03
N GLN A 15 -14.93 -6.54 -7.75
CA GLN A 15 -15.62 -7.65 -8.41
C GLN A 15 -14.70 -8.37 -9.41
N GLU A 16 -13.92 -7.61 -10.19
CA GLU A 16 -12.93 -8.18 -11.13
C GLU A 16 -11.86 -9.00 -10.40
N ASP A 17 -11.30 -8.47 -9.31
CA ASP A 17 -10.27 -9.18 -8.53
C ASP A 17 -10.82 -10.49 -7.94
N PHE A 18 -11.98 -10.44 -7.29
CA PHE A 18 -12.64 -11.62 -6.74
C PHE A 18 -13.05 -12.63 -7.82
N ALA A 19 -13.46 -12.16 -9.00
CA ALA A 19 -13.74 -13.04 -10.13
C ALA A 19 -12.48 -13.79 -10.59
N GLN A 20 -11.28 -13.18 -10.52
CA GLN A 20 -10.04 -13.89 -10.81
C GLN A 20 -9.78 -14.99 -9.79
N LEU A 21 -9.93 -14.71 -8.48
CA LEU A 21 -9.78 -15.70 -7.42
C LEU A 21 -10.74 -16.88 -7.61
N TRP A 22 -12.01 -16.60 -7.89
CA TRP A 22 -13.03 -17.63 -8.08
C TRP A 22 -12.76 -18.51 -9.31
N LYS A 23 -12.40 -17.90 -10.44
CA LYS A 23 -12.14 -18.61 -11.70
C LYS A 23 -10.84 -19.40 -11.67
N LYS A 24 -9.77 -18.81 -11.14
CA LYS A 24 -8.43 -19.43 -11.18
C LYS A 24 -8.22 -20.44 -10.06
N ARG A 25 -9.01 -20.37 -8.98
CA ARG A 25 -8.87 -21.21 -7.77
C ARG A 25 -7.45 -21.17 -7.18
N ALA A 26 -6.73 -20.07 -7.41
CA ALA A 26 -5.35 -19.85 -6.97
C ALA A 26 -5.12 -18.35 -6.78
N VAL A 27 -4.32 -17.98 -5.77
CA VAL A 27 -4.03 -16.57 -5.42
C VAL A 27 -2.89 -16.00 -6.25
N GLU A 28 -1.79 -16.74 -6.41
CA GLU A 28 -0.58 -16.32 -7.13
C GLU A 28 -0.84 -15.62 -8.49
N PRO A 29 -1.77 -16.09 -9.34
CA PRO A 29 -2.03 -15.46 -10.64
C PRO A 29 -3.02 -14.28 -10.62
N THR A 30 -3.53 -13.83 -9.46
CA THR A 30 -4.62 -12.83 -9.30
C THR A 30 -4.13 -11.42 -9.01
N GLY A 31 -5.02 -10.43 -8.85
CA GLY A 31 -4.62 -9.03 -8.68
C GLY A 31 -4.32 -8.30 -9.99
N ARG A 32 -4.52 -8.92 -11.16
CA ARG A 32 -4.33 -8.25 -12.47
C ARG A 32 -5.54 -7.41 -12.83
N VAL A 33 -5.82 -6.40 -12.03
CA VAL A 33 -6.89 -5.42 -12.26
C VAL A 33 -6.23 -4.09 -12.64
N PRO A 34 -6.87 -3.25 -13.47
CA PRO A 34 -6.35 -1.91 -13.74
C PRO A 34 -6.22 -1.11 -12.44
N SER A 35 -5.20 -0.26 -12.35
CA SER A 35 -4.94 0.60 -11.19
C SER A 35 -5.17 2.07 -11.50
N ASP A 36 -5.66 2.37 -12.71
CA ASP A 36 -6.01 3.73 -13.12
C ASP A 36 -7.01 4.34 -12.12
N PRO A 37 -6.79 5.60 -11.69
CA PRO A 37 -7.60 6.22 -10.68
C PRO A 37 -9.08 6.30 -11.07
N ILE A 38 -9.94 6.11 -10.08
CA ILE A 38 -11.39 6.26 -10.18
C ILE A 38 -11.79 7.50 -9.40
N ARG A 39 -12.57 8.39 -10.01
CA ARG A 39 -13.14 9.54 -9.31
C ARG A 39 -14.19 9.08 -8.29
N VAL A 40 -14.02 9.45 -7.03
CA VAL A 40 -14.94 9.20 -5.91
C VAL A 40 -15.19 10.53 -5.22
N GLY A 41 -16.38 11.11 -5.43
CA GLY A 41 -16.61 12.52 -5.09
C GLY A 41 -15.60 13.40 -5.80
N ASP A 42 -14.88 14.23 -5.04
CA ASP A 42 -13.84 15.12 -5.57
C ASP A 42 -12.43 14.51 -5.58
N THR A 43 -12.27 13.27 -5.13
CA THR A 43 -10.95 12.62 -4.95
C THR A 43 -10.72 11.53 -5.99
N GLU A 44 -9.48 11.37 -6.42
CA GLU A 44 -9.06 10.26 -7.27
C GLU A 44 -8.54 9.10 -6.42
N VAL A 45 -9.12 7.92 -6.61
CA VAL A 45 -8.85 6.71 -5.82
C VAL A 45 -8.25 5.63 -6.71
N GLY A 46 -7.01 5.26 -6.47
CA GLY A 46 -6.37 4.11 -7.11
C GLY A 46 -6.68 2.80 -6.37
N THR A 47 -6.99 1.73 -7.11
CA THR A 47 -7.21 0.39 -6.55
C THR A 47 -6.03 -0.52 -6.87
N TRP A 48 -5.43 -1.13 -5.85
CA TRP A 48 -4.24 -1.97 -5.98
C TRP A 48 -4.49 -3.33 -5.34
N PHE A 49 -4.36 -4.39 -6.14
CA PHE A 49 -4.64 -5.76 -5.71
C PHE A 49 -3.39 -6.64 -5.79
N SER A 50 -3.07 -7.30 -4.69
CA SER A 50 -1.94 -8.23 -4.58
C SER A 50 -2.37 -9.65 -4.98
N PRO A 51 -1.45 -10.47 -5.51
CA PRO A 51 -0.01 -10.22 -5.58
C PRO A 51 0.44 -9.40 -6.80
N LYS A 52 -0.29 -9.41 -7.93
CA LYS A 52 0.25 -8.91 -9.20
C LYS A 52 0.44 -7.39 -9.29
N ARG A 53 -0.11 -6.59 -8.37
CA ARG A 53 0.21 -5.16 -8.24
C ARG A 53 1.02 -4.82 -6.99
N GLY A 54 1.39 -5.79 -6.15
CA GLY A 54 2.04 -5.55 -4.87
C GLY A 54 3.36 -4.77 -4.99
N GLU A 55 4.21 -5.14 -5.95
CA GLU A 55 5.49 -4.45 -6.18
C GLU A 55 5.30 -2.99 -6.63
N LYS A 56 4.33 -2.75 -7.53
CA LYS A 56 4.01 -1.40 -7.98
C LYS A 56 3.41 -0.56 -6.86
N LEU A 57 2.55 -1.16 -6.03
CA LEU A 57 1.99 -0.53 -4.84
C LEU A 57 3.11 -0.12 -3.86
N ALA A 58 4.10 -0.98 -3.64
CA ALA A 58 5.24 -0.66 -2.77
C ALA A 58 6.03 0.56 -3.27
N HIS A 59 6.33 0.60 -4.57
CA HIS A 59 6.99 1.76 -5.18
C HIS A 59 6.14 3.04 -5.09
N GLU A 60 4.84 2.93 -5.31
CA GLU A 60 3.91 4.06 -5.21
C GLU A 60 3.82 4.59 -3.77
N ILE A 61 3.85 3.72 -2.77
CA ILE A 61 3.93 4.13 -1.35
C ILE A 61 5.26 4.85 -1.09
N GLY A 62 6.38 4.29 -1.54
CA GLY A 62 7.70 4.93 -1.44
C GLY A 62 7.71 6.32 -2.09
N HIS A 63 7.19 6.44 -3.31
CA HIS A 63 7.09 7.72 -4.01
C HIS A 63 6.28 8.76 -3.22
N ARG A 64 5.15 8.37 -2.61
CA ARG A 64 4.36 9.26 -1.75
C ARG A 64 5.10 9.67 -0.48
N ILE A 65 5.89 8.77 0.12
CA ILE A 65 6.70 9.06 1.31
C ILE A 65 7.80 10.08 0.94
N ALA A 66 8.55 9.84 -0.14
CA ALA A 66 9.60 10.73 -0.60
C ALA A 66 9.09 12.13 -0.97
N GLY A 67 7.88 12.22 -1.54
CA GLY A 67 7.24 13.48 -1.92
C GLY A 67 6.55 14.23 -0.78
N ALA A 68 6.53 13.68 0.44
CA ALA A 68 5.89 14.34 1.57
C ALA A 68 6.66 15.61 1.97
N THR A 69 5.95 16.70 2.25
CA THR A 69 6.55 17.99 2.58
C THR A 69 6.36 18.42 4.04
N GLN A 70 5.48 17.75 4.78
CA GLN A 70 5.13 18.14 6.15
C GLN A 70 5.20 16.98 7.13
N ARG A 71 4.52 15.87 6.81
CA ARG A 71 4.36 14.76 7.74
C ARG A 71 4.21 13.43 7.03
N VAL A 72 4.79 12.40 7.64
CA VAL A 72 4.55 11.00 7.30
C VAL A 72 4.06 10.30 8.57
N ARG A 73 2.96 9.54 8.43
CA ARG A 73 2.36 8.76 9.51
C ARG A 73 2.22 7.32 9.07
N VAL A 74 2.86 6.42 9.79
CA VAL A 74 2.85 4.99 9.47
C VAL A 74 2.00 4.25 10.50
N ALA A 75 1.08 3.42 10.02
CA ALA A 75 0.35 2.49 10.86
C ALA A 75 0.35 1.14 10.16
N SER A 76 1.25 0.26 10.57
CA SER A 76 1.40 -1.06 9.96
C SER A 76 1.77 -2.08 11.03
N PRO A 77 1.09 -3.23 11.13
CA PRO A 77 1.53 -4.31 12.03
C PRO A 77 2.99 -4.68 11.78
N VAL A 78 3.36 -4.82 10.50
CA VAL A 78 4.71 -5.14 10.04
C VAL A 78 5.05 -4.38 8.75
N ILE A 79 6.31 -4.00 8.56
CA ILE A 79 6.80 -3.37 7.32
C ILE A 79 8.04 -4.13 6.87
N THR A 80 7.91 -4.92 5.81
CA THR A 80 9.01 -5.74 5.25
C THR A 80 9.41 -5.33 3.84
N SER A 81 8.67 -4.40 3.23
CA SER A 81 8.94 -3.97 1.86
C SER A 81 10.20 -3.12 1.80
N GLY A 82 11.24 -3.64 1.15
CA GLY A 82 12.51 -2.93 1.02
C GLY A 82 12.42 -1.53 0.40
N PRO A 83 11.65 -1.31 -0.69
CA PRO A 83 11.43 0.04 -1.22
C PRO A 83 10.82 1.00 -0.20
N ILE A 84 9.84 0.55 0.58
CA ILE A 84 9.18 1.40 1.59
C ILE A 84 10.16 1.71 2.74
N LEU A 85 10.86 0.69 3.24
CA LEU A 85 11.83 0.84 4.34
C LEU A 85 13.00 1.76 3.94
N GLY A 86 13.53 1.60 2.73
CA GLY A 86 14.59 2.46 2.19
C GLY A 86 14.18 3.93 2.16
N THR A 87 13.00 4.24 1.60
CA THR A 87 12.52 5.63 1.57
C THR A 87 12.20 6.18 2.95
N LEU A 88 11.67 5.36 3.87
CA LEU A 88 11.46 5.80 5.26
C LEU A 88 12.79 6.13 5.96
N ALA A 89 13.85 5.35 5.71
CA ALA A 89 15.18 5.59 6.25
C ALA A 89 15.79 6.88 5.69
N GLU A 90 15.68 7.13 4.39
CA GLU A 90 16.11 8.38 3.74
C GLU A 90 15.38 9.59 4.35
N VAL A 91 14.06 9.53 4.45
CA VAL A 91 13.24 10.62 5.01
C VAL A 91 13.54 10.85 6.49
N ALA A 92 13.81 9.79 7.26
CA ALA A 92 14.24 9.91 8.66
C ALA A 92 15.61 10.58 8.79
N ALA A 93 16.57 10.23 7.92
CA ALA A 93 17.91 10.81 7.91
C ALA A 93 17.90 12.29 7.49
N ASP A 94 17.05 12.66 6.53
CA ASP A 94 16.90 14.05 6.07
C ASP A 94 16.32 14.97 7.14
N GLY A 95 15.45 14.46 8.03
CA GLY A 95 14.88 15.21 9.16
C GLY A 95 13.96 16.38 8.78
N ARG A 96 13.55 16.47 7.50
CA ARG A 96 12.77 17.61 6.96
C ARG A 96 11.26 17.51 7.19
N VAL A 97 10.75 16.32 7.45
CA VAL A 97 9.33 16.07 7.70
C VAL A 97 9.16 15.42 9.06
N ASP A 98 8.01 15.68 9.67
CA ASP A 98 7.61 14.99 10.89
C ASP A 98 7.26 13.53 10.54
N LEU A 99 8.15 12.59 10.87
CA LEU A 99 7.95 11.16 10.68
C LEU A 99 7.66 10.48 12.03
N THR A 100 6.52 9.80 12.12
CA THR A 100 6.17 8.96 13.27
C THR A 100 5.20 7.86 12.86
N GLY A 101 5.00 6.87 13.72
CA GLY A 101 4.08 5.78 13.43
C GLY A 101 3.92 4.78 14.56
N VAL A 102 3.12 3.77 14.28
CA VAL A 102 2.87 2.63 15.15
C VAL A 102 3.11 1.34 14.38
N VAL A 103 3.78 0.42 15.05
CA VAL A 103 4.07 -0.94 14.57
C VAL A 103 3.84 -1.94 15.69
N ASP A 104 3.62 -3.21 15.33
CA ASP A 104 3.61 -4.29 16.31
C ASP A 104 5.06 -4.65 16.67
N ALA A 105 5.44 -4.44 17.93
CA ALA A 105 6.81 -4.66 18.38
C ALA A 105 7.27 -6.11 18.20
N THR A 106 6.35 -7.08 18.34
CA THR A 106 6.68 -8.51 18.21
C THR A 106 6.94 -8.89 16.76
N GLN A 107 6.19 -8.32 15.82
CA GLN A 107 6.37 -8.60 14.38
C GLN A 107 7.58 -7.87 13.79
N ILE A 108 7.92 -6.69 14.31
CA ILE A 108 9.06 -5.91 13.82
C ILE A 108 10.41 -6.47 14.29
N ALA A 109 10.46 -7.13 15.45
CA ALA A 109 11.71 -7.73 15.95
C ALA A 109 12.34 -8.68 14.91
N GLU A 110 11.53 -9.56 14.31
CA GLU A 110 11.98 -10.49 13.26
C GLU A 110 12.45 -9.76 12.00
N VAL A 111 11.84 -8.62 11.67
CA VAL A 111 12.26 -7.80 10.51
C VAL A 111 13.61 -7.17 10.76
N LEU A 112 13.84 -6.62 11.96
CA LEU A 112 15.11 -5.99 12.31
C LEU A 112 16.27 -6.98 12.33
N GLU A 113 16.03 -8.24 12.69
CA GLU A 113 17.06 -9.30 12.63
C GLU A 113 17.45 -9.67 11.18
N GLN A 114 16.58 -9.41 10.21
CA GLN A 114 16.79 -9.76 8.80
C GLN A 114 17.43 -8.64 7.97
N TRP A 115 17.60 -7.44 8.55
CA TRP A 115 18.06 -6.23 7.87
C TRP A 115 19.43 -5.75 8.36
#